data_AF-A0AAD6J7N2-F1
#
_entry.id   AF-A0AAD6J7N2-F1
#
_cell.length_a   1.000
_cell.length_b   1.000
_cell.length_c   1.000
_cell.angle_alpha   90.00
_cell.angle_beta   90.00
_cell.angle_gamma   90.00
#
_symmetry.space_group_name_H-M   'P 1'
#
loop_
_entity.id
_entity.type
_entity.pdbx_description
1 polymer ?
#
loop_
_entity_poly.entity_id
_entity_poly.type
_entity_poly.pdbx_seq_one_letter_code
_entity_poly.pdbx_strand_id
1 'polypeptide(L)'
;MASIRPCARFLAASRRPTAAAQLIQGPQVRCASGAPIDRHVRGMEDSARRKMNQQGMGPSYRVGSMESMREESGELLLPSTFIVPPMSRRPSLFTDTRNRLKFEKVRLQIKIQNLVSRILARVWHKDPLFRRNIIPTAEALHRNMYTAYANGDVATIASICARDLATAFRTRITSRPANVRYSWQFLGYNRRSKIVSHKLGMLSTDPKDENSVRQVVVRIDSTQKLTKGVDGKVVKGSGEAARTTEYVVLHKRRRQGRPETDWVVWGTIPESTMDDVRAHGQPVGSSADGNTVAGSSARWG
;
A
#
# COMPACT_ATOMS: atom_id res chain seq x y z
N MET A 1 -41.40 -15.75 -29.29
CA MET A 1 -41.83 -14.40 -28.85
C MET A 1 -42.23 -14.48 -27.39
N ALA A 2 -41.34 -14.10 -26.47
CA ALA A 2 -41.66 -14.04 -25.04
C ALA A 2 -41.37 -12.59 -24.59
N SER A 3 -42.45 -11.83 -24.46
CA SER A 3 -42.48 -10.45 -24.02
C SER A 3 -42.43 -10.42 -22.49
N ILE A 4 -41.34 -9.88 -21.93
CA ILE A 4 -41.24 -9.57 -20.51
C ILE A 4 -41.10 -8.06 -20.41
N ARG A 5 -42.12 -7.41 -19.86
CA ARG A 5 -42.10 -6.01 -19.42
C ARG A 5 -42.51 -5.92 -17.95
N PRO A 6 -42.11 -4.82 -17.28
CA PRO A 6 -41.62 -4.84 -15.90
C PRO A 6 -42.67 -4.40 -14.89
N CYS A 7 -42.51 -4.82 -13.64
CA CYS A 7 -43.28 -4.28 -12.52
C CYS A 7 -42.40 -3.30 -11.74
N ALA A 8 -42.64 -2.01 -11.97
CA ALA A 8 -42.13 -0.91 -11.16
C ALA A 8 -43.22 -0.44 -10.20
N ARG A 9 -42.90 -0.38 -8.90
CA ARG A 9 -43.64 0.23 -7.78
C ARG A 9 -42.63 0.30 -6.63
N PHE A 10 -42.50 1.31 -5.77
CA PHE A 10 -43.32 2.47 -5.45
C PHE A 10 -42.38 3.51 -4.79
N LEU A 11 -42.58 4.79 -5.10
CA LEU A 11 -42.11 5.91 -4.28
C LEU A 11 -42.94 5.98 -2.99
N ALA A 12 -42.30 6.22 -1.85
CA ALA A 12 -42.97 6.81 -0.68
C ALA A 12 -41.99 7.66 0.13
N ALA A 13 -42.43 8.88 0.40
CA ALA A 13 -41.69 9.97 0.99
C ALA A 13 -41.95 10.10 2.50
N SER A 14 -41.04 10.82 3.14
CA SER A 14 -41.20 11.63 4.36
C SER A 14 -41.29 10.91 5.71
N ARG A 15 -40.43 11.33 6.65
CA ARG A 15 -40.82 12.18 7.80
C ARG A 15 -39.57 12.59 8.60
N ARG A 16 -39.41 13.90 8.78
CA ARG A 16 -38.59 14.50 9.84
C ARG A 16 -39.36 14.41 11.17
N PRO A 17 -38.65 14.46 12.30
CA PRO A 17 -39.14 15.23 13.43
C PRO A 17 -38.17 16.34 13.85
N THR A 18 -38.78 17.45 14.24
CA THR A 18 -38.23 18.65 14.87
C THR A 18 -38.27 18.50 16.40
N ALA A 19 -37.61 19.43 17.12
CA ALA A 19 -37.62 19.67 18.58
C ALA A 19 -36.48 18.97 19.35
N ALA A 20 -35.83 19.53 20.36
CA ALA A 20 -35.98 20.79 21.08
C ALA A 20 -34.63 21.18 21.72
N ALA A 21 -34.47 22.47 21.99
CA ALA A 21 -33.37 23.05 22.75
C ALA A 21 -33.47 22.70 24.25
N GLN A 22 -32.33 22.44 24.89
CA GLN A 22 -32.14 22.72 26.31
C GLN A 22 -30.74 23.30 26.55
N LEU A 23 -30.74 24.56 26.99
CA LEU A 23 -29.63 25.30 27.57
C LEU A 23 -29.14 24.59 28.83
N ILE A 24 -27.82 24.43 28.96
CA ILE A 24 -27.15 24.31 30.26
C ILE A 24 -26.15 25.46 30.35
N GLN A 25 -26.42 26.38 31.27
CA GLN A 25 -25.56 27.50 31.64
C GLN A 25 -24.42 26.98 32.51
N GLY A 26 -23.18 27.33 32.15
CA GLY A 26 -21.98 27.18 32.95
C GLY A 26 -21.30 28.54 33.19
N PRO A 27 -20.48 28.69 34.25
CA PRO A 27 -20.29 29.95 34.94
C PRO A 27 -19.38 30.95 34.21
N GLN A 28 -19.71 32.24 34.40
CA GLN A 28 -18.87 33.38 34.01
C GLN A 28 -17.50 33.33 34.69
N VAL A 29 -16.45 33.54 33.89
CA VAL A 29 -15.12 33.87 34.40
C VAL A 29 -14.77 35.30 33.97
N ARG A 30 -14.53 36.13 34.98
CA ARG A 30 -14.10 37.53 34.89
C ARG A 30 -12.77 37.64 34.15
N CYS A 31 -12.68 38.63 33.26
CA CYS A 31 -11.42 39.08 32.68
C CYS A 31 -10.54 39.71 33.78
N ALA A 32 -9.34 39.16 33.98
CA ALA A 32 -8.26 39.82 34.72
C ALA A 32 -7.11 40.11 33.75
N SER A 33 -6.72 41.38 33.74
CA SER A 33 -5.63 41.98 32.98
C SER A 33 -4.24 41.54 33.44
N GLY A 34 -3.35 41.29 32.46
CA GLY A 34 -1.92 41.67 32.47
C GLY A 34 -0.93 40.94 33.40
N ALA A 35 -0.14 40.00 32.84
CA ALA A 35 1.23 39.65 33.24
C ALA A 35 1.87 38.66 32.21
N PRO A 36 3.22 38.51 32.12
CA PRO A 36 3.92 38.16 30.87
C PRO A 36 3.96 36.64 30.55
N ILE A 37 3.83 36.34 29.26
CA ILE A 37 3.61 35.00 28.65
C ILE A 37 4.88 34.12 28.59
N ASP A 38 6.06 34.59 29.02
CA ASP A 38 7.34 33.92 28.70
C ASP A 38 7.80 32.84 29.72
N ARG A 39 7.07 32.60 30.82
CA ARG A 39 7.44 31.56 31.81
C ARG A 39 6.71 30.23 31.66
N HIS A 40 5.53 30.23 31.03
CA HIS A 40 4.67 29.04 30.98
C HIS A 40 5.08 28.06 29.86
N VAL A 41 5.63 28.59 28.75
CA VAL A 41 6.13 27.77 27.64
C VAL A 41 7.39 26.99 28.03
N ARG A 42 8.32 27.63 28.77
CA ARG A 42 9.53 26.96 29.30
C ARG A 42 9.21 25.86 30.33
N GLY A 43 8.20 26.09 31.19
CA GLY A 43 7.76 25.08 32.15
C GLY A 43 7.11 23.84 31.51
N MET A 44 6.44 23.99 30.37
CA MET A 44 5.87 22.88 29.61
C MET A 44 6.94 22.05 28.89
N GLU A 45 7.98 22.67 28.35
CA GLU A 45 9.13 21.98 27.73
C GLU A 45 9.93 21.18 28.77
N ASP A 46 10.16 21.75 29.96
CA ASP A 46 10.83 21.06 31.05
C ASP A 46 9.98 19.93 31.66
N SER A 47 8.66 20.08 31.66
CA SER A 47 7.73 19.02 32.10
C SER A 47 7.62 17.89 31.08
N ALA A 48 7.68 18.19 29.78
CA ALA A 48 7.75 17.18 28.72
C ALA A 48 9.11 16.44 28.75
N ARG A 49 10.22 17.17 28.93
CA ARG A 49 11.55 16.58 29.15
C ARG A 49 11.60 15.69 30.39
N ARG A 50 10.99 16.11 31.50
CA ARG A 50 10.90 15.30 32.73
C ARG A 50 10.03 14.07 32.55
N LYS A 51 8.91 14.14 31.81
CA LYS A 51 8.10 12.94 31.47
C LYS A 51 8.87 11.97 30.56
N MET A 52 9.67 12.49 29.62
CA MET A 52 10.53 11.68 28.74
C MET A 52 11.77 11.10 29.45
N ASN A 53 12.10 11.60 30.64
CA ASN A 53 13.20 11.13 31.49
C ASN A 53 12.70 10.25 32.67
N GLN A 54 11.44 10.40 33.08
CA GLN A 54 10.77 9.56 34.10
C GLN A 54 10.29 8.22 33.55
N GLN A 55 9.99 8.13 32.24
CA GLN A 55 9.98 6.84 31.56
C GLN A 55 11.43 6.43 31.37
N GLY A 56 11.94 5.53 32.23
CA GLY A 56 13.31 5.01 32.20
C GLY A 56 13.66 4.19 30.96
N MET A 57 13.44 4.75 29.77
CA MET A 57 13.85 4.19 28.49
C MET A 57 15.32 4.51 28.32
N GLY A 58 16.18 3.58 28.75
CA GLY A 58 17.61 3.66 28.52
C GLY A 58 17.95 3.78 27.02
N PRO A 59 19.19 4.16 26.66
CA PRO A 59 19.62 4.34 25.27
C PRO A 59 19.28 3.14 24.37
N SER A 60 19.34 1.92 24.93
CA SER A 60 18.99 0.67 24.24
C SER A 60 17.51 0.62 23.81
N TYR A 61 16.57 1.08 24.64
CA TYR A 61 15.15 1.10 24.26
C TYR A 61 14.88 2.17 23.20
N ARG A 62 15.55 3.33 23.25
CA ARG A 62 15.43 4.36 22.20
C ARG A 62 15.99 3.88 20.87
N VAL A 63 17.14 3.22 20.87
CA VAL A 63 17.73 2.61 19.66
C VAL A 63 16.85 1.49 19.14
N GLY A 64 16.35 0.60 20.02
CA GLY A 64 15.44 -0.48 19.64
C GLY A 64 14.10 0.03 19.08
N SER A 65 13.52 1.07 19.69
CA SER A 65 12.29 1.71 19.21
C SER A 65 12.50 2.45 17.88
N MET A 66 13.64 3.12 17.70
CA MET A 66 13.97 3.78 16.44
C MET A 66 14.29 2.76 15.34
N GLU A 67 14.90 1.63 15.68
CA GLU A 67 15.13 0.50 14.77
C GLU A 67 13.81 -0.18 14.38
N SER A 68 12.88 -0.38 15.33
CA SER A 68 11.56 -0.94 15.07
C SER A 68 10.72 0.01 14.21
N MET A 69 10.74 1.32 14.47
CA MET A 69 10.08 2.32 13.61
C MET A 69 10.67 2.33 12.19
N ARG A 70 12.00 2.18 12.04
CA ARG A 70 12.65 2.04 10.73
C ARG A 70 12.32 0.71 10.05
N GLU A 71 12.04 -0.32 10.84
CA GLU A 71 11.61 -1.63 10.36
C GLU A 71 10.19 -1.57 9.80
N GLU A 72 9.26 -1.01 10.57
CA GLU A 72 7.88 -0.77 10.14
C GLU A 72 7.83 0.19 8.95
N SER A 73 8.57 1.31 9.00
CA SER A 73 8.64 2.28 7.89
C SER A 73 9.22 1.66 6.62
N GLY A 74 10.10 0.67 6.76
CA GLY A 74 10.63 -0.05 5.62
C GLY A 74 9.59 -0.93 4.96
N GLU A 75 8.63 -1.45 5.71
CA GLU A 75 7.56 -2.32 5.23
C GLU A 75 6.35 -1.56 4.66
N LEU A 76 6.29 -0.23 4.75
CA LEU A 76 5.19 0.54 4.17
C LEU A 76 5.33 0.69 2.65
N LEU A 77 4.19 0.73 1.94
CA LEU A 77 4.17 1.14 0.54
C LEU A 77 4.67 2.60 0.45
N LEU A 78 5.69 2.84 -0.38
CA LEU A 78 6.27 4.17 -0.52
C LEU A 78 5.18 5.15 -1.00
N PRO A 79 5.09 6.34 -0.38
CA PRO A 79 4.04 7.31 -0.69
C PRO A 79 4.09 7.72 -2.16
N SER A 80 2.93 8.13 -2.71
CA SER A 80 2.74 8.51 -4.11
C SER A 80 2.94 7.37 -5.12
N THR A 81 2.69 6.11 -4.74
CA THR A 81 2.83 4.96 -5.67
C THR A 81 1.70 5.00 -6.68
N PHE A 82 2.02 5.56 -7.84
CA PHE A 82 1.05 5.85 -8.88
C PHE A 82 1.15 4.85 -10.03
N ILE A 83 0.10 4.03 -10.19
CA ILE A 83 -0.04 3.10 -11.30
C ILE A 83 -0.91 3.75 -12.35
N VAL A 84 -0.33 3.96 -13.52
CA VAL A 84 -1.06 4.55 -14.63
C VAL A 84 -2.07 3.52 -15.19
N PRO A 85 -3.40 3.79 -15.14
CA PRO A 85 -4.41 2.95 -15.77
C PRO A 85 -4.20 2.83 -17.29
N PRO A 86 -4.80 1.83 -17.96
CA PRO A 86 -4.77 1.73 -19.42
C PRO A 86 -5.45 2.94 -20.06
N MET A 87 -5.10 3.21 -21.33
CA MET A 87 -5.57 4.42 -22.02
C MET A 87 -7.10 4.56 -22.03
N SER A 88 -7.83 3.45 -22.12
CA SER A 88 -9.30 3.40 -22.11
C SER A 88 -9.94 3.88 -20.82
N ARG A 89 -9.24 3.80 -19.68
CA ARG A 89 -9.74 4.22 -18.35
C ARG A 89 -9.16 5.55 -17.88
N ARG A 90 -8.39 6.24 -18.71
CA ARG A 90 -7.88 7.59 -18.40
C ARG A 90 -8.92 8.65 -18.76
N PRO A 91 -8.91 9.81 -18.09
CA PRO A 91 -9.70 10.96 -18.54
C PRO A 91 -9.38 11.27 -20.01
N SER A 92 -10.44 11.56 -20.76
CA SER A 92 -10.36 11.81 -22.18
C SER A 92 -9.56 13.09 -22.45
N LEU A 93 -8.92 13.17 -23.62
CA LEU A 93 -8.20 14.39 -24.01
C LEU A 93 -9.18 15.55 -24.35
N PHE A 94 -10.36 15.22 -24.86
CA PHE A 94 -11.28 16.17 -25.48
C PHE A 94 -12.49 16.55 -24.63
N THR A 95 -13.00 15.66 -23.78
CA THR A 95 -14.17 15.96 -22.92
C THR A 95 -13.78 16.34 -21.50
N ASP A 96 -12.62 15.87 -21.01
CA ASP A 96 -12.17 16.12 -19.64
C ASP A 96 -10.70 16.58 -19.57
N THR A 97 -10.39 17.64 -20.34
CA THR A 97 -9.03 18.14 -20.52
C THR A 97 -8.39 18.63 -19.22
N ARG A 98 -9.17 19.22 -18.29
CA ARG A 98 -8.64 19.72 -17.00
C ARG A 98 -8.16 18.57 -16.11
N ASN A 99 -8.99 17.54 -15.93
CA ASN A 99 -8.58 16.36 -15.16
C ASN A 99 -7.44 15.63 -15.85
N ARG A 100 -7.41 15.61 -17.18
CA ARG A 100 -6.31 15.02 -17.92
C ARG A 100 -4.98 15.74 -17.72
N LEU A 101 -4.96 17.07 -17.79
CA LEU A 101 -3.76 17.86 -17.53
C LEU A 101 -3.28 17.68 -16.10
N LYS A 102 -4.19 17.68 -15.12
CA LYS A 102 -3.86 17.40 -13.72
C LYS A 102 -3.25 16.01 -13.53
N PHE A 103 -3.84 15.00 -14.17
CA PHE A 103 -3.34 13.63 -14.17
C PHE A 103 -1.93 13.52 -14.73
N GLU A 104 -1.67 14.09 -15.93
CA GLU A 104 -0.34 14.02 -16.55
C GLU A 104 0.69 14.87 -15.78
N LYS A 105 0.28 16.00 -15.18
CA LYS A 105 1.14 16.81 -14.30
C LYS A 105 1.61 16.00 -13.10
N VAL A 106 0.70 15.37 -12.35
CA VAL A 106 1.04 14.53 -11.19
C VAL A 106 1.93 13.37 -11.60
N ARG A 107 1.58 12.68 -12.69
CA ARG A 107 2.37 11.59 -13.24
C ARG A 107 3.80 12.02 -13.58
N LEU A 108 3.96 13.19 -14.20
CA LEU A 108 5.28 13.73 -14.55
C LEU A 108 6.07 14.09 -13.29
N GLN A 109 5.43 14.76 -12.32
CA GLN A 109 6.05 15.12 -11.05
C GLN A 109 6.58 13.89 -10.30
N ILE A 110 5.78 12.83 -10.18
CA ILE A 110 6.20 11.56 -9.54
C ILE A 110 7.38 10.93 -10.30
N LYS A 111 7.36 10.95 -11.63
CA LYS A 111 8.48 10.42 -12.44
C LYS A 111 9.76 11.20 -12.21
N ILE A 112 9.68 12.52 -12.15
CA ILE A 112 10.83 13.40 -11.88
C ILE A 112 11.36 13.11 -10.47
N GLN A 113 10.49 13.09 -9.46
CA GLN A 113 10.89 12.76 -8.09
C GLN A 113 11.59 11.40 -8.00
N ASN A 114 11.01 10.36 -8.60
CA ASN A 114 11.61 9.02 -8.62
C ASN A 114 12.94 8.96 -9.40
N LEU A 115 13.12 9.82 -10.41
CA LEU A 115 14.38 9.94 -11.14
C LEU A 115 15.43 10.61 -10.26
N VAL A 116 15.10 11.74 -9.63
CA VAL A 116 15.97 12.49 -8.73
C VAL A 116 16.43 11.60 -7.57
N SER A 117 15.53 10.88 -6.89
CA SER A 117 15.89 9.97 -5.80
C SER A 117 16.88 8.89 -6.24
N ARG A 118 16.73 8.36 -7.45
CA ARG A 118 17.68 7.37 -8.00
C ARG A 118 19.03 7.99 -8.37
N ILE A 119 19.04 9.21 -8.92
CA ILE A 119 20.27 9.93 -9.22
C ILE A 119 21.04 10.23 -7.93
N LEU A 120 20.36 10.74 -6.90
CA LEU A 120 20.98 11.01 -5.60
C LEU A 120 21.58 9.74 -4.98
N ALA A 121 20.85 8.62 -4.97
CA ALA A 121 21.39 7.38 -4.46
C ALA A 121 22.55 6.80 -5.28
N ARG A 122 22.57 7.05 -6.60
CA ARG A 122 23.71 6.70 -7.44
C ARG A 122 24.94 7.53 -7.06
N VAL A 123 24.77 8.83 -6.81
CA VAL A 123 25.85 9.74 -6.44
C VAL A 123 26.37 9.45 -5.02
N TRP A 124 25.47 9.26 -4.05
CA TRP A 124 25.83 9.09 -2.64
C TRP A 124 26.23 7.65 -2.26
N HIS A 125 25.53 6.64 -2.79
CA HIS A 125 25.70 5.24 -2.35
C HIS A 125 26.12 4.28 -3.47
N LYS A 126 26.54 4.83 -4.62
CA LYS A 126 26.95 4.10 -5.83
C LYS A 126 25.92 3.10 -6.36
N ASP A 127 24.66 3.20 -5.95
CA ASP A 127 23.61 2.25 -6.29
C ASP A 127 23.28 2.29 -7.79
N PRO A 128 23.23 1.16 -8.51
CA PRO A 128 22.87 1.14 -9.93
C PRO A 128 21.46 1.70 -10.19
N LEU A 129 21.36 2.58 -11.19
CA LEU A 129 20.09 3.21 -11.61
C LEU A 129 19.06 2.22 -12.16
N PHE A 130 19.55 1.15 -12.81
CA PHE A 130 18.74 0.13 -13.47
C PHE A 130 19.31 -1.25 -13.19
N ARG A 131 18.44 -2.19 -12.85
CA ARG A 131 18.80 -3.61 -12.68
C ARG A 131 18.04 -4.43 -13.71
N ARG A 132 18.78 -5.10 -14.59
CA ARG A 132 18.21 -5.85 -15.74
C ARG A 132 17.33 -7.03 -15.31
N ASN A 133 17.61 -7.59 -14.13
CA ASN A 133 16.98 -8.83 -13.66
C ASN A 133 15.68 -8.62 -12.88
N ILE A 134 15.18 -7.39 -12.72
CA ILE A 134 13.98 -7.15 -11.89
C ILE A 134 12.74 -7.84 -12.47
N ILE A 135 12.54 -7.78 -13.78
CA ILE A 135 11.37 -8.37 -14.44
C ILE A 135 11.36 -9.91 -14.29
N PRO A 136 12.43 -10.65 -14.67
CA PRO A 136 12.43 -12.11 -14.51
C PRO A 136 12.34 -12.52 -13.03
N THR A 137 12.94 -11.75 -12.11
CA THR A 137 12.77 -11.98 -10.67
C THR A 137 11.32 -11.80 -10.22
N ALA A 138 10.62 -10.75 -10.69
CA ALA A 138 9.21 -10.54 -10.38
C ALA A 138 8.33 -11.70 -10.86
N GLU A 139 8.57 -12.16 -12.08
CA GLU A 139 7.87 -13.28 -12.69
C GLU A 139 8.12 -14.61 -11.97
N ALA A 140 9.35 -14.84 -11.50
CA ALA A 140 9.68 -16.02 -10.69
C ALA A 140 9.01 -15.96 -9.31
N LEU A 141 9.14 -14.82 -8.60
CA LEU A 141 8.54 -14.63 -7.28
C LEU A 141 7.02 -14.73 -7.31
N HIS A 142 6.36 -14.14 -8.32
CA HIS A 142 4.91 -14.23 -8.51
C HIS A 142 4.44 -15.67 -8.68
N ARG A 143 5.10 -16.45 -9.55
CA ARG A 143 4.78 -17.87 -9.76
C ARG A 143 5.01 -18.70 -8.50
N ASN A 144 6.17 -18.51 -7.85
CA ASN A 144 6.52 -19.25 -6.64
C ASN A 144 5.55 -18.94 -5.50
N MET A 145 5.15 -17.68 -5.36
CA MET A 145 4.18 -17.22 -4.37
C MET A 145 2.83 -17.90 -4.55
N TYR A 146 2.24 -17.85 -5.75
CA TYR A 146 0.93 -18.47 -5.97
C TYR A 146 0.97 -20.00 -5.89
N THR A 147 2.06 -20.61 -6.35
CA THR A 147 2.26 -22.06 -6.23
C THR A 147 2.37 -22.50 -4.76
N ALA A 148 3.21 -21.82 -3.97
CA ALA A 148 3.33 -22.09 -2.54
C ALA A 148 2.02 -21.83 -1.79
N TYR A 149 1.31 -20.75 -2.12
CA TYR A 149 0.00 -20.44 -1.55
C TYR A 149 -1.04 -21.52 -1.84
N ALA A 150 -1.13 -22.02 -3.08
CA ALA A 150 -2.05 -23.11 -3.41
C ALA A 150 -1.71 -24.39 -2.65
N ASN A 151 -0.42 -24.75 -2.58
CA ASN A 151 0.08 -25.93 -1.89
C ASN A 151 -0.03 -25.83 -0.35
N GLY A 152 -0.13 -24.62 0.20
CA GLY A 152 -0.12 -24.39 1.64
C GLY A 152 1.27 -24.41 2.27
N ASP A 153 2.32 -24.18 1.48
CA ASP A 153 3.71 -24.13 1.95
C ASP A 153 4.01 -22.78 2.60
N VAL A 154 3.84 -22.72 3.92
CA VAL A 154 4.05 -21.51 4.72
C VAL A 154 5.53 -21.11 4.80
N ALA A 155 6.45 -22.08 4.73
CA ALA A 155 7.89 -21.81 4.84
C ALA A 155 8.40 -21.04 3.63
N THR A 156 8.01 -21.48 2.42
CA THR A 156 8.34 -20.79 1.18
C THR A 156 7.69 -19.40 1.13
N ILE A 157 6.44 -19.25 1.58
CA ILE A 157 5.76 -17.95 1.63
C ILE A 157 6.49 -16.95 2.53
N ALA A 158 6.94 -17.39 3.71
CA ALA A 158 7.63 -16.53 4.66
C ALA A 158 8.99 -16.01 4.14
N SER A 159 9.66 -16.75 3.25
CA SER A 159 10.95 -16.34 2.69
C SER A 159 10.82 -15.42 1.47
N ILE A 160 9.79 -15.59 0.64
CA ILE A 160 9.62 -14.85 -0.61
C ILE A 160 8.70 -13.63 -0.50
N CYS A 161 7.85 -13.55 0.52
CA CYS A 161 6.91 -12.45 0.73
C CYS A 161 7.39 -11.52 1.86
N ALA A 162 6.94 -10.26 1.81
CA ALA A 162 7.05 -9.38 2.96
C ALA A 162 6.21 -9.92 4.14
N ARG A 163 6.62 -9.58 5.36
CA ARG A 163 6.05 -10.07 6.63
C ARG A 163 4.52 -9.98 6.70
N ASP A 164 3.95 -8.85 6.31
CA ASP A 164 2.49 -8.64 6.37
C ASP A 164 1.73 -9.52 5.38
N LEU A 165 2.24 -9.65 4.15
CA LEU A 165 1.64 -10.53 3.13
C LEU A 165 1.76 -12.00 3.53
N ALA A 166 2.91 -12.40 4.07
CA ALA A 166 3.14 -13.75 4.57
C ALA A 166 2.17 -14.09 5.72
N THR A 167 1.97 -13.16 6.65
CA THR A 167 0.98 -13.29 7.74
C THR A 167 -0.42 -13.46 7.18
N ALA A 168 -0.84 -12.62 6.23
CA ALA A 168 -2.17 -12.71 5.62
C ALA A 168 -2.40 -14.06 4.91
N PHE A 169 -1.41 -14.55 4.17
CA PHE A 169 -1.49 -15.86 3.54
C PHE A 169 -1.51 -17.01 4.55
N ARG A 170 -0.68 -16.94 5.60
CA ARG A 170 -0.69 -17.94 6.68
C ARG A 170 -2.07 -18.04 7.32
N THR A 171 -2.68 -16.91 7.69
CA THR A 171 -4.04 -16.89 8.27
C THR A 171 -5.06 -17.54 7.33
N ARG A 172 -5.00 -17.24 6.02
CA ARG A 172 -5.89 -17.82 5.02
C ARG A 172 -5.64 -19.30 4.76
N ILE A 173 -4.41 -19.77 4.90
CA ILE A 173 -4.06 -21.20 4.79
C ILE A 173 -4.61 -21.95 6.00
N THR A 174 -4.43 -21.41 7.21
CA THR A 174 -4.93 -22.03 8.44
C THR A 174 -6.47 -22.05 8.52
N SER A 175 -7.14 -21.09 7.89
CA SER A 175 -8.61 -21.04 7.84
C SER A 175 -9.22 -21.96 6.77
N ARG A 176 -8.41 -22.71 6.00
CA ARG A 176 -8.94 -23.65 4.99
C ARG A 176 -9.56 -24.86 5.69
N PRO A 177 -10.76 -25.31 5.27
CA PRO A 177 -11.27 -26.59 5.73
C PRO A 177 -10.32 -27.73 5.30
N ALA A 178 -10.12 -28.72 6.17
CA ALA A 178 -9.15 -29.80 5.95
C ALA A 178 -9.41 -30.62 4.68
N ASN A 179 -10.67 -30.68 4.23
CA ASN A 179 -11.07 -31.38 3.01
C ASN A 179 -10.89 -30.56 1.71
N VAL A 180 -10.46 -29.30 1.80
CA VAL A 180 -10.31 -28.41 0.65
C VAL A 180 -8.84 -28.27 0.25
N ARG A 181 -8.54 -28.56 -1.01
CA ARG A 181 -7.21 -28.33 -1.61
C ARG A 181 -7.31 -27.38 -2.79
N TYR A 182 -6.29 -26.55 -2.96
CA TYR A 182 -6.16 -25.66 -4.11
C TYR A 182 -4.97 -26.08 -4.95
N SER A 183 -5.10 -25.98 -6.27
CA SER A 183 -3.99 -26.14 -7.21
C SER A 183 -4.01 -24.95 -8.16
N TRP A 184 -2.90 -24.22 -8.18
CA TRP A 184 -2.70 -23.09 -9.08
C TRP A 184 -1.79 -23.51 -10.22
N GLN A 185 -2.16 -23.12 -11.44
CA GLN A 185 -1.41 -23.40 -12.65
C GLN A 185 -1.20 -22.11 -13.44
N PHE A 186 0.05 -21.91 -13.84
CA PHE A 186 0.45 -20.85 -14.74
C PHE A 186 0.36 -21.35 -16.19
N LEU A 187 -0.50 -20.75 -17.01
CA LEU A 187 -0.67 -21.17 -18.41
C LEU A 187 0.21 -20.39 -19.38
N GLY A 188 0.44 -19.10 -19.12
CA GLY A 188 1.30 -18.28 -19.95
C GLY A 188 1.16 -16.78 -19.73
N TYR A 189 2.08 -16.01 -20.31
CA TYR A 189 2.03 -14.55 -20.36
C TYR A 189 1.31 -14.08 -21.62
N ASN A 190 0.32 -13.20 -21.48
CA ASN A 190 -0.38 -12.60 -22.62
C ASN A 190 0.38 -11.42 -23.22
N ARG A 191 1.15 -10.71 -22.38
CA ARG A 191 1.98 -9.56 -22.78
C ARG A 191 3.26 -9.56 -21.98
N ARG A 192 4.31 -8.95 -22.54
CA ARG A 192 5.58 -8.75 -21.82
C ARG A 192 5.34 -7.94 -20.55
N SER A 193 5.85 -8.47 -19.43
CA SER A 193 5.85 -7.79 -18.15
C SER A 193 6.64 -6.48 -18.22
N LYS A 194 6.16 -5.47 -17.51
CA LYS A 194 6.73 -4.11 -17.59
C LYS A 194 6.82 -3.46 -16.22
N ILE A 195 7.94 -2.81 -15.95
CA ILE A 195 8.09 -1.93 -14.79
C ILE A 195 7.21 -0.68 -14.99
N VAL A 196 6.25 -0.50 -14.10
CA VAL A 196 5.31 0.64 -14.11
C VAL A 196 5.78 1.76 -13.19
N SER A 197 6.35 1.39 -12.04
CA SER A 197 6.89 2.32 -11.05
C SER A 197 8.19 1.76 -10.49
N HIS A 198 9.18 2.63 -10.28
CA HIS A 198 10.46 2.26 -9.69
C HIS A 198 10.89 3.38 -8.75
N LYS A 199 10.87 3.07 -7.46
CA LYS A 199 11.06 4.01 -6.38
C LYS A 199 12.20 3.61 -5.48
N LEU A 200 12.79 4.63 -4.89
CA LEU A 200 13.81 4.51 -3.88
C LEU A 200 13.52 5.54 -2.79
N GLY A 201 13.13 5.05 -1.62
CA GLY A 201 13.01 5.84 -0.41
C GLY A 201 14.32 5.75 0.36
N MET A 202 14.97 6.89 0.59
CA MET A 202 16.06 6.97 1.57
C MET A 202 15.43 7.20 2.93
N LEU A 203 15.81 6.42 3.94
CA LEU A 203 15.23 6.52 5.28
C LEU A 203 15.87 7.65 6.11
N SER A 204 17.02 8.16 5.67
CA SER A 204 17.66 9.35 6.22
C SER A 204 18.04 10.31 5.10
N THR A 205 18.15 11.59 5.46
CA THR A 205 18.69 12.65 4.61
C THR A 205 20.21 12.73 4.67
N ASP A 206 20.84 12.03 5.62
CA ASP A 206 22.28 12.00 5.77
C ASP A 206 22.95 11.20 4.63
N PRO A 207 23.88 11.79 3.86
CA PRO A 207 24.57 11.09 2.77
C PRO A 207 25.39 9.88 3.22
N LYS A 208 25.71 9.79 4.52
CA LYS A 208 26.47 8.69 5.12
C LYS A 208 25.58 7.51 5.50
N ASP A 209 24.27 7.72 5.63
CA ASP A 209 23.34 6.65 5.95
C ASP A 209 22.92 5.91 4.68
N GLU A 210 23.27 4.63 4.59
CA GLU A 210 22.93 3.79 3.44
C GLU A 210 21.55 3.14 3.55
N ASN A 211 20.82 3.39 4.64
CA ASN A 211 19.49 2.86 4.87
C ASN A 211 18.53 3.34 3.76
N SER A 212 18.13 2.41 2.93
CA SER A 212 17.24 2.70 1.81
C SER A 212 16.31 1.54 1.51
N VAL A 213 15.15 1.89 0.99
CA VAL A 213 14.08 0.97 0.62
C VAL A 213 13.77 1.19 -0.85
N ARG A 214 13.87 0.11 -1.61
CA ARG A 214 13.57 0.12 -3.04
C ARG A 214 12.28 -0.62 -3.27
N GLN A 215 11.35 0.03 -3.97
CA GLN A 215 10.10 -0.60 -4.37
C GLN A 215 9.92 -0.50 -5.88
N VAL A 216 9.54 -1.61 -6.49
CA VAL A 216 9.32 -1.70 -7.92
C VAL A 216 7.98 -2.34 -8.17
N VAL A 217 7.16 -1.68 -8.97
CA VAL A 217 5.87 -2.21 -9.39
C VAL A 217 6.02 -2.77 -10.80
N VAL A 218 5.74 -4.06 -10.94
CA VAL A 218 5.77 -4.77 -12.22
C VAL A 218 4.36 -5.17 -12.60
N ARG A 219 3.93 -4.77 -13.80
CA ARG A 219 2.68 -5.26 -14.39
C ARG A 219 2.92 -6.63 -15.00
N ILE A 220 2.16 -7.62 -14.56
CA ILE A 220 2.13 -8.98 -15.10
C ILE A 220 0.74 -9.21 -15.71
N ASP A 221 0.70 -9.57 -17.00
CA ASP A 221 -0.54 -9.93 -17.72
C ASP A 221 -0.42 -11.41 -18.10
N SER A 222 -1.18 -12.25 -17.41
CA SER A 222 -1.04 -13.71 -17.47
C SER A 222 -2.39 -14.40 -17.51
N THR A 223 -2.39 -15.61 -18.06
CA THR A 223 -3.54 -16.52 -18.00
C THR A 223 -3.23 -17.56 -16.94
N GLN A 224 -4.11 -17.66 -15.96
CA GLN A 224 -3.91 -18.48 -14.77
C GLN A 224 -5.13 -19.39 -14.59
N LYS A 225 -4.92 -20.54 -13.95
CA LYS A 225 -5.98 -21.50 -13.65
C LYS A 225 -5.89 -21.88 -12.18
N LEU A 226 -7.00 -21.74 -11.45
CA LEU A 226 -7.12 -22.15 -10.06
C LEU A 226 -8.17 -23.24 -9.95
N THR A 227 -7.75 -24.41 -9.46
CA THR A 227 -8.61 -25.58 -9.26
C THR A 227 -8.80 -25.82 -7.77
N LYS A 228 -10.05 -25.94 -7.34
CA LYS A 228 -10.47 -26.26 -5.98
C LYS A 228 -10.96 -27.70 -5.96
N GLY A 229 -10.31 -28.52 -5.15
CA GLY A 229 -10.72 -29.87 -4.83
C GLY A 229 -11.37 -29.92 -3.44
N VAL A 230 -12.46 -30.65 -3.31
CA VAL A 230 -13.16 -30.95 -2.05
C VAL A 230 -13.28 -32.46 -1.95
N ASP A 231 -12.76 -33.06 -0.87
CA ASP A 231 -12.79 -34.51 -0.65
C ASP A 231 -12.19 -35.31 -1.83
N GLY A 232 -11.12 -34.78 -2.44
CA GLY A 232 -10.47 -35.37 -3.60
C GLY A 232 -11.19 -35.17 -4.94
N LYS A 233 -12.40 -34.59 -4.94
CA LYS A 233 -13.18 -34.31 -6.14
C LYS A 233 -13.03 -32.84 -6.55
N VAL A 234 -12.82 -32.59 -7.84
CA VAL A 234 -12.76 -31.22 -8.37
C VAL A 234 -14.15 -30.61 -8.36
N VAL A 235 -14.28 -29.41 -7.80
CA VAL A 235 -15.56 -28.67 -7.75
C VAL A 235 -15.95 -28.22 -9.16
N LYS A 236 -17.19 -28.48 -9.55
CA LYS A 236 -17.75 -28.06 -10.85
C LYS A 236 -17.70 -26.53 -10.97
N GLY A 237 -17.15 -26.03 -12.08
CA GLY A 237 -16.91 -24.60 -12.30
C GLY A 237 -15.56 -24.08 -11.76
N SER A 238 -14.76 -24.95 -11.14
CA SER A 238 -13.37 -24.64 -10.80
C SER A 238 -12.41 -25.10 -11.90
N GLY A 239 -11.29 -24.41 -12.06
CA GLY A 239 -10.27 -24.75 -13.06
C GLY A 239 -10.48 -24.12 -14.44
N GLU A 240 -11.33 -23.11 -14.56
CA GLU A 240 -11.39 -22.28 -15.76
C GLU A 240 -10.14 -21.39 -15.85
N ALA A 241 -9.61 -21.24 -17.06
CA ALA A 241 -8.48 -20.38 -17.33
C ALA A 241 -8.95 -18.91 -17.38
N ALA A 242 -8.51 -18.10 -16.43
CA ALA A 242 -8.84 -16.68 -16.37
C ALA A 242 -7.64 -15.83 -16.77
N ARG A 243 -7.89 -14.80 -17.58
CA ARG A 243 -6.90 -13.77 -17.87
C ARG A 243 -6.89 -12.72 -16.77
N THR A 244 -5.73 -12.50 -16.17
CA THR A 244 -5.56 -11.57 -15.05
C THR A 244 -4.39 -10.62 -15.32
N THR A 245 -4.63 -9.32 -15.10
CA THR A 245 -3.57 -8.31 -15.06
C THR A 245 -3.38 -7.86 -13.62
N GLU A 246 -2.19 -8.08 -13.09
CA GLU A 246 -1.82 -7.75 -11.72
C GLU A 246 -0.63 -6.79 -11.71
N TYR A 247 -0.60 -5.90 -10.71
CA TYR A 247 0.53 -5.02 -10.47
C TYR A 247 1.21 -5.46 -9.18
N VAL A 248 2.25 -6.28 -9.34
CA VAL A 248 3.01 -6.86 -8.25
C VAL A 248 4.04 -5.85 -7.77
N VAL A 249 4.05 -5.60 -6.46
CA VAL A 249 5.03 -4.76 -5.80
C VAL A 249 6.14 -5.65 -5.27
N LEU A 250 7.34 -5.43 -5.78
CA LEU A 250 8.56 -5.97 -5.20
C LEU A 250 9.18 -4.96 -4.27
N HIS A 251 9.76 -5.46 -3.19
CA HIS A 251 10.44 -4.67 -2.18
C HIS A 251 11.82 -5.27 -1.91
N LYS A 252 12.82 -4.39 -1.77
CA LYS A 252 14.18 -4.71 -1.37
C LYS A 252 14.68 -3.66 -0.39
N ARG A 253 15.41 -4.07 0.66
CA ARG A 253 15.94 -3.16 1.68
C ARG A 253 17.46 -3.23 1.74
N ARG A 254 18.08 -2.07 1.92
CA ARG A 254 19.49 -1.93 2.27
C ARG A 254 19.56 -1.37 3.69
N ARG A 255 20.35 -2.01 4.54
CA ARG A 255 20.68 -1.52 5.88
C ARG A 255 22.16 -1.16 5.92
N GLN A 256 22.52 -0.11 6.63
CA GLN A 256 23.91 0.27 6.83
C GLN A 256 24.68 -0.88 7.49
N GLY A 257 25.87 -1.20 6.96
CA GLY A 257 26.74 -2.25 7.49
C GLY A 257 26.24 -3.69 7.29
N ARG A 258 25.12 -3.90 6.58
CA ARG A 258 24.61 -5.23 6.24
C ARG A 258 24.50 -5.40 4.72
N PRO A 259 24.61 -6.65 4.21
CA PRO A 259 24.33 -6.91 2.82
C PRO A 259 22.88 -6.52 2.46
N GLU A 260 22.67 -6.12 1.21
CA GLU A 260 21.35 -5.83 0.66
C GLU A 260 20.49 -7.11 0.70
N THR A 261 19.24 -7.03 1.19
CA THR A 261 18.34 -8.20 1.26
C THR A 261 17.96 -8.67 -0.13
N ASP A 262 17.45 -9.88 -0.32
CA ASP A 262 16.85 -10.26 -1.61
C ASP A 262 15.53 -9.52 -1.90
N TRP A 263 15.05 -9.65 -3.14
CA TRP A 263 13.73 -9.14 -3.51
C TRP A 263 12.64 -10.01 -2.91
N VAL A 264 11.66 -9.38 -2.28
CA VAL A 264 10.47 -10.04 -1.76
C VAL A 264 9.22 -9.43 -2.36
N VAL A 265 8.15 -10.21 -2.43
CA VAL A 265 6.83 -9.73 -2.85
C VAL A 265 6.19 -8.98 -1.69
N TRP A 266 6.01 -7.68 -1.83
CA TRP A 266 5.31 -6.87 -0.85
C TRP A 266 3.79 -7.10 -0.91
N GLY A 267 3.26 -7.19 -2.13
CA GLY A 267 1.83 -7.39 -2.36
C GLY A 267 1.44 -7.05 -3.79
N THR A 268 0.13 -6.96 -4.01
CA THR A 268 -0.45 -6.45 -5.26
C THR A 268 -1.20 -5.16 -4.97
N ILE A 269 -1.26 -4.28 -5.98
CA ILE A 269 -1.92 -2.98 -5.84
C ILE A 269 -2.84 -2.71 -7.04
N PRO A 270 -3.98 -2.02 -6.82
CA PRO A 270 -4.88 -1.64 -7.91
C PRO A 270 -4.28 -0.48 -8.72
N GLU A 271 -4.90 -0.21 -9.86
CA GLU A 271 -4.57 0.96 -10.66
C GLU A 271 -4.97 2.26 -9.97
N SER A 272 -4.22 3.33 -10.22
CA SER A 272 -4.54 4.62 -9.63
C SER A 272 -5.75 5.28 -10.31
N THR A 273 -6.54 5.93 -9.47
CA THR A 273 -7.76 6.63 -9.80
C THR A 273 -7.55 8.14 -9.85
N MET A 274 -8.57 8.88 -10.27
CA MET A 274 -8.53 10.35 -10.20
C MET A 274 -8.56 10.86 -8.76
N ASP A 275 -9.06 10.09 -7.81
CA ASP A 275 -9.06 10.46 -6.39
C ASP A 275 -7.63 10.45 -5.84
N ASP A 276 -6.82 9.47 -6.23
CA ASP A 276 -5.38 9.43 -5.91
C ASP A 276 -4.64 10.64 -6.48
N VAL A 277 -5.01 11.09 -7.68
CA VAL A 277 -4.45 12.30 -8.31
C VAL A 277 -4.85 13.57 -7.54
N ARG A 278 -6.07 13.62 -7.01
CA ARG A 278 -6.55 14.77 -6.23
C ARG A 278 -5.91 14.81 -4.84
N ALA A 279 -5.71 13.65 -4.22
CA ALA A 279 -5.04 13.49 -2.94
C ALA A 279 -3.51 13.71 -3.03
N HIS A 280 -2.92 13.60 -4.23
CA HIS A 280 -1.49 13.79 -4.41
C HIS A 280 -1.01 15.19 -3.96
N GLY A 281 -0.17 15.24 -2.92
CA GLY A 281 0.37 16.46 -2.34
C GLY A 281 -0.43 17.02 -1.16
N GLN A 282 -1.55 16.39 -0.79
CA GLN A 282 -2.20 16.65 0.50
C GLN A 282 -1.39 15.99 1.62
N PRO A 283 -1.18 16.65 2.78
CA PRO A 283 -0.58 16.02 3.94
C PRO A 283 -1.45 14.83 4.38
N VAL A 284 -0.81 13.72 4.75
CA VAL A 284 -1.49 12.51 5.24
C VAL A 284 -2.22 12.89 6.54
N GLY A 285 -3.54 13.11 6.45
CA GLY A 285 -4.38 13.54 7.57
C GLY A 285 -5.54 14.48 7.24
N SER A 286 -5.69 14.98 6.00
CA SER A 286 -6.80 15.89 5.63
C SER A 286 -8.02 15.21 5.01
N SER A 287 -8.03 13.88 4.85
CA SER A 287 -9.25 13.17 4.44
C SER A 287 -10.17 13.02 5.66
N ALA A 288 -11.30 13.72 5.64
CA ALA A 288 -12.36 13.61 6.65
C ALA A 288 -12.99 12.21 6.75
N ASP A 289 -12.66 11.31 5.82
CA ASP A 289 -13.10 9.93 5.80
C ASP A 289 -11.90 9.02 6.11
N GLY A 290 -11.88 8.47 7.32
CA GLY A 290 -10.80 7.64 7.89
C GLY A 290 -10.63 6.25 7.27
N ASN A 291 -10.58 6.15 5.93
CA ASN A 291 -10.10 4.94 5.27
C ASN A 291 -8.60 5.04 5.05
N THR A 292 -7.86 4.68 6.10
CA THR A 292 -6.49 4.17 5.96
C THR A 292 -6.52 3.09 4.88
N VAL A 293 -5.81 3.31 3.77
CA VAL A 293 -5.51 2.24 2.80
C VAL A 293 -4.50 1.32 3.46
N ALA A 294 -4.96 0.57 4.46
CA ALA A 294 -4.39 -0.72 4.79
C ALA A 294 -4.44 -1.53 3.50
N GLY A 295 -3.32 -2.15 3.13
CA GLY A 295 -3.16 -2.90 1.89
C GLY A 295 -4.44 -3.66 1.57
N SER A 296 -5.11 -3.24 0.50
CA SER A 296 -6.38 -3.80 0.05
C SER A 296 -6.17 -5.28 -0.25
N SER A 297 -6.38 -6.09 0.77
CA SER A 297 -6.54 -7.53 0.73
C SER A 297 -7.86 -7.94 0.05
N ALA A 298 -8.64 -6.96 -0.43
CA ALA A 298 -9.94 -7.07 -1.04
C ALA A 298 -9.88 -7.15 -2.58
N ARG A 299 -9.42 -8.30 -3.10
CA ARG A 299 -9.88 -8.84 -4.40
C ARG A 299 -9.52 -10.32 -4.54
N TRP A 300 -9.88 -11.11 -3.54
CA TRP A 300 -9.80 -12.57 -3.61
C TRP A 300 -11.10 -13.12 -3.03
N GLY A 301 -12.14 -13.08 -3.89
CA GLY A 301 -13.41 -13.77 -3.72
C GLY A 301 -13.54 -14.86 -4.75
#